data_AF-A0A8S1LBZ6-F1
#
_entry.id   AF-A0A8S1LBZ6-F1
#
_cell.length_a   1.000
_cell.length_b   1.000
_cell.length_c   1.000
_cell.angle_alpha   90.00
_cell.angle_beta   90.00
_cell.angle_gamma   90.00
#
_symmetry.space_group_name_H-M   'P 1'
#
loop_
_entity.id
_entity.type
_entity.pdbx_description
1 polymer ?
#
loop_
_entity_poly.entity_id
_entity_poly.type
_entity_poly.pdbx_seq_one_letter_code
_entity_poly.pdbx_strand_id
1 'polypeptide(L)'
;MDNKKYVTKQYGREIKAQKKEEIKTIIEQLHKKFESQDNVLLESKEILKICEEFNDIFLVKREMHNIQNQMIEIIDIKLNVDPEIEDKILTSSFIIHQTFRRGLSIIGFQNQYVLLRKGMMKFFDIKIIDQEKAKSQEKNDLNNLISFYTFERIYKELENGKSVKIQVQEKANGENAQISYYQPLNMWVICSKNTAILCNGIDDLKIYSEQKYHLAIQIAKQWFKMIEQNPKLIEIKQELANSTLIGEYCGHPKFQHLVKYDNIYLKFFSRVKHNSLYTCEFQNESRQLFQKYQLPTVACRLEVQVDSKENLFNELKKLKEIIKMKSIEEEGEGAVLYFLNDQDQCLSLGKLKTIEYKIHRQIRESLKDCIHQKGNPVKTYQALQQSVQKFTSIEQGKRKQYLQFAANLLQEASNFLKGQQDINIKQIQQRLFNLIDKSYLDIKERMQNKGKQEINVFKQMLEQDENIQ
;
A
#
# COMPACT_ATOMS: atom_id res chain seq x y z
N MET A 1 -28.72 -28.95 17.30
CA MET A 1 -28.84 -27.52 16.87
C MET A 1 -27.72 -27.07 15.91
N ASP A 2 -26.97 -27.98 15.27
CA ASP A 2 -25.79 -27.62 14.45
C ASP A 2 -25.99 -27.55 12.92
N ASN A 3 -27.15 -27.93 12.38
CA ASN A 3 -27.35 -27.94 10.92
C ASN A 3 -27.52 -26.53 10.29
N LYS A 4 -28.03 -25.53 11.02
CA LYS A 4 -28.21 -24.17 10.46
C LYS A 4 -26.88 -23.43 10.20
N LYS A 5 -25.84 -23.70 11.00
CA LYS A 5 -24.51 -23.07 10.83
C LYS A 5 -23.75 -23.64 9.63
N TYR A 6 -23.94 -24.92 9.31
CA TYR A 6 -23.26 -25.56 8.17
C TYR A 6 -23.80 -25.03 6.84
N VAL A 7 -25.13 -24.92 6.72
CA VAL A 7 -25.81 -24.40 5.51
C VAL A 7 -25.40 -22.95 5.21
N THR A 8 -25.32 -22.09 6.22
CA THR A 8 -24.92 -20.67 6.04
C THR A 8 -23.47 -20.53 5.54
N LYS A 9 -22.57 -21.42 5.98
CA LYS A 9 -21.15 -21.39 5.58
C LYS A 9 -20.93 -21.96 4.18
N GLN A 10 -21.72 -22.95 3.76
CA GLN A 10 -21.68 -23.51 2.43
C GLN A 10 -22.24 -22.52 1.40
N TYR A 11 -23.38 -21.89 1.70
CA TYR A 11 -23.99 -20.86 0.86
C TYR A 11 -23.05 -19.65 0.64
N GLY A 12 -22.36 -19.21 1.69
CA GLY A 12 -21.35 -18.14 1.58
C GLY A 12 -20.09 -18.52 0.77
N ARG A 13 -19.78 -19.81 0.63
CA ARG A 13 -18.68 -20.29 -0.24
C ARG A 13 -19.11 -20.37 -1.70
N GLU A 14 -20.33 -20.83 -1.95
CA GLU A 14 -20.92 -20.91 -3.29
C GLU A 14 -21.09 -19.51 -3.91
N ILE A 15 -21.63 -18.55 -3.16
CA ILE A 15 -21.72 -17.14 -3.62
C ILE A 15 -20.33 -16.58 -3.96
N LYS A 16 -19.31 -16.88 -3.16
CA LYS A 16 -17.94 -16.43 -3.44
C LYS A 16 -17.33 -17.10 -4.66
N ALA A 17 -17.64 -18.37 -4.92
CA ALA A 17 -17.15 -19.09 -6.08
C ALA A 17 -17.82 -18.58 -7.37
N GLN A 18 -19.14 -18.40 -7.35
CA GLN A 18 -19.89 -17.84 -8.47
C GLN A 18 -19.39 -16.43 -8.82
N LYS A 19 -19.27 -15.55 -7.82
CA LYS A 19 -18.73 -14.20 -8.02
C LYS A 19 -17.31 -14.21 -8.58
N LYS A 20 -16.48 -15.20 -8.23
CA LYS A 20 -15.14 -15.35 -8.80
C LYS A 20 -15.15 -15.69 -10.29
N GLU A 21 -16.08 -16.53 -10.75
CA GLU A 21 -16.17 -16.89 -12.17
C GLU A 21 -16.77 -15.74 -13.01
N GLU A 22 -17.76 -15.03 -12.46
CA GLU A 22 -18.29 -13.79 -13.05
C GLU A 22 -17.18 -12.75 -13.24
N ILE A 23 -16.39 -12.51 -12.18
CA ILE A 23 -15.24 -11.60 -12.25
C ILE A 23 -14.20 -12.06 -13.29
N LYS A 24 -13.96 -13.36 -13.44
CA LYS A 24 -13.04 -13.88 -14.45
C LYS A 24 -13.52 -13.56 -15.87
N THR A 25 -14.80 -13.72 -16.14
CA THR A 25 -15.42 -13.35 -17.43
C THR A 25 -15.25 -11.85 -17.69
N ILE A 26 -15.46 -11.02 -16.66
CA ILE A 26 -15.25 -9.57 -16.74
C ILE A 26 -13.79 -9.22 -17.04
N ILE A 27 -12.83 -9.91 -16.43
CA ILE A 27 -11.39 -9.72 -16.70
C ILE A 27 -11.06 -10.05 -18.16
N GLU A 28 -11.64 -11.12 -18.71
CA GLU A 28 -11.45 -11.49 -20.11
C GLU A 28 -12.04 -10.45 -21.08
N GLN A 29 -13.22 -9.91 -20.77
CA GLN A 29 -13.83 -8.82 -21.56
C GLN A 29 -12.97 -7.55 -21.50
N LEU A 30 -12.49 -7.18 -20.31
CA LEU A 30 -11.60 -6.04 -20.12
C LEU A 30 -10.29 -6.24 -20.90
N HIS A 31 -9.72 -7.44 -20.87
CA HIS A 31 -8.52 -7.78 -21.63
C HIS A 31 -8.74 -7.63 -23.14
N LYS A 32 -9.79 -8.27 -23.69
CA LYS A 32 -10.14 -8.20 -25.12
C LYS A 32 -10.33 -6.77 -25.61
N LYS A 33 -10.89 -5.89 -24.76
CA LYS A 33 -11.08 -4.48 -25.08
C LYS A 33 -9.77 -3.72 -25.33
N PHE A 34 -8.69 -4.13 -24.67
CA PHE A 34 -7.38 -3.44 -24.73
C PHE A 34 -6.28 -4.27 -25.38
N GLU A 35 -6.56 -5.48 -25.87
CA GLU A 35 -5.56 -6.42 -26.43
C GLU A 35 -4.78 -5.84 -27.62
N SER A 36 -5.40 -4.95 -28.40
CA SER A 36 -4.78 -4.31 -29.58
C SER A 36 -4.17 -2.95 -29.30
N GLN A 37 -4.21 -2.47 -28.06
CA GLN A 37 -3.80 -1.12 -27.70
C GLN A 37 -2.63 -1.19 -26.73
N ASP A 38 -1.46 -0.75 -27.19
CA ASP A 38 -0.31 -0.50 -26.34
C ASP A 38 -0.08 1.01 -26.20
N ASN A 39 0.23 1.45 -24.98
CA ASN A 39 0.63 2.84 -24.70
C ASN A 39 -0.43 3.90 -25.06
N VAL A 40 -1.71 3.61 -24.84
CA VAL A 40 -2.79 4.60 -24.99
C VAL A 40 -3.03 5.31 -23.66
N LEU A 41 -3.03 6.65 -23.67
CA LEU A 41 -3.43 7.45 -22.53
C LEU A 41 -4.94 7.66 -22.60
N LEU A 42 -5.67 7.12 -21.61
CA LEU A 42 -7.12 7.28 -21.52
C LEU A 42 -7.48 8.64 -20.92
N GLU A 43 -8.41 9.33 -21.55
CA GLU A 43 -8.97 10.59 -21.07
C GLU A 43 -9.90 10.36 -19.88
N SER A 44 -10.09 11.38 -19.04
CA SER A 44 -10.89 11.26 -17.80
C SER A 44 -12.31 10.74 -18.04
N LYS A 45 -12.95 11.14 -19.15
CA LYS A 45 -14.29 10.66 -19.53
C LYS A 45 -14.28 9.18 -19.94
N GLU A 46 -13.24 8.72 -20.61
CA GLU A 46 -13.08 7.31 -21.00
C GLU A 46 -12.84 6.43 -19.77
N ILE A 47 -12.03 6.91 -18.83
CA ILE A 47 -11.81 6.26 -17.53
C ILE A 47 -13.15 6.06 -16.81
N LEU A 48 -13.97 7.11 -16.70
CA LEU A 48 -15.28 7.02 -16.05
C LEU A 48 -16.22 6.05 -16.77
N LYS A 49 -16.26 6.08 -18.12
CA LYS A 49 -17.04 5.13 -18.92
C LYS A 49 -16.62 3.68 -18.67
N ILE A 50 -15.31 3.41 -18.58
CA ILE A 50 -14.80 2.07 -18.26
C ILE A 50 -15.24 1.68 -16.85
N CYS A 51 -15.14 2.57 -15.87
CA CYS A 51 -15.61 2.27 -14.52
C CYS A 51 -17.12 1.99 -14.44
N GLU A 52 -17.92 2.67 -15.25
CA GLU A 52 -19.37 2.44 -15.34
C GLU A 52 -19.69 1.10 -16.02
N GLU A 53 -19.00 0.78 -17.11
CA GLU A 53 -19.14 -0.49 -17.83
C GLU A 53 -18.70 -1.70 -16.99
N PHE A 54 -17.70 -1.52 -16.12
CA PHE A 54 -17.11 -2.57 -15.28
C PHE A 54 -17.28 -2.27 -13.78
N ASN A 55 -18.46 -1.80 -13.37
CA ASN A 55 -18.77 -1.38 -12.00
C ASN A 55 -18.68 -2.51 -10.94
N ASP A 56 -18.68 -3.78 -11.36
CA ASP A 56 -18.47 -4.93 -10.48
C ASP A 56 -17.03 -5.01 -9.95
N ILE A 57 -16.05 -4.50 -10.72
CA ILE A 57 -14.63 -4.51 -10.35
C ILE A 57 -14.12 -3.12 -9.94
N PHE A 58 -14.76 -2.04 -10.38
CA PHE A 58 -14.39 -0.68 -9.99
C PHE A 58 -15.37 -0.10 -8.97
N LEU A 59 -14.84 0.44 -7.87
CA LEU A 59 -15.58 1.33 -7.00
C LEU A 59 -15.30 2.78 -7.39
N VAL A 60 -16.35 3.47 -7.80
CA VAL A 60 -16.35 4.92 -8.05
C VAL A 60 -17.07 5.61 -6.90
N LYS A 61 -16.35 6.44 -6.15
CA LYS A 61 -16.92 7.26 -5.08
C LYS A 61 -17.03 8.70 -5.54
N ARG A 62 -18.25 9.20 -5.67
CA ARG A 62 -18.57 10.58 -6.09
C ARG A 62 -18.99 11.39 -4.87
N GLU A 63 -18.33 12.52 -4.63
CA GLU A 63 -18.60 13.38 -3.49
C GLU A 63 -18.71 14.84 -3.93
N MET A 64 -19.85 15.47 -3.63
CA MET A 64 -20.10 16.87 -3.96
C MET A 64 -19.66 17.76 -2.81
N HIS A 65 -18.86 18.79 -3.11
CA HIS A 65 -18.36 19.76 -2.16
C HIS A 65 -18.67 21.17 -2.65
N ASN A 66 -19.07 22.07 -1.74
CA ASN A 66 -19.15 23.50 -2.03
C ASN A 66 -17.84 24.16 -1.56
N ILE A 67 -17.01 24.55 -2.52
CA ILE A 67 -15.69 25.14 -2.27
C ILE A 67 -15.62 26.46 -3.01
N GLN A 68 -15.29 27.56 -2.32
CA GLN A 68 -15.27 28.92 -2.90
C GLN A 68 -16.58 29.29 -3.63
N ASN A 69 -17.74 28.90 -3.09
CA ASN A 69 -19.07 29.09 -3.68
C ASN A 69 -19.26 28.38 -5.04
N GLN A 70 -18.46 27.37 -5.33
CA GLN A 70 -18.55 26.55 -6.52
C GLN A 70 -18.82 25.10 -6.13
N MET A 71 -19.79 24.48 -6.80
CA MET A 71 -20.06 23.05 -6.65
C MET A 71 -19.03 22.25 -7.43
N ILE A 72 -18.31 21.39 -6.72
CA ILE A 72 -17.25 20.54 -7.26
C ILE A 72 -17.57 19.09 -6.92
N GLU A 73 -17.36 18.20 -7.89
CA GLU A 73 -17.43 16.76 -7.68
C GLU A 73 -16.01 16.20 -7.55
N ILE A 74 -15.68 15.54 -6.45
CA ILE A 74 -14.47 14.73 -6.32
C ILE A 74 -14.84 13.28 -6.55
N ILE A 75 -14.14 12.62 -7.47
CA ILE A 75 -14.37 11.24 -7.86
C ILE A 75 -13.14 10.40 -7.55
N ASP A 76 -13.20 9.59 -6.50
CA ASP A 76 -12.16 8.64 -6.15
C ASP A 76 -12.43 7.26 -6.78
N ILE A 77 -11.44 6.73 -7.50
CA ILE A 77 -11.54 5.47 -8.24
C ILE A 77 -10.59 4.45 -7.63
N LYS A 78 -11.11 3.25 -7.34
CA LYS A 78 -10.30 2.09 -6.93
C LYS A 78 -10.90 0.78 -7.39
N LEU A 79 -10.10 -0.29 -7.38
CA LEU A 79 -10.60 -1.64 -7.56
C LEU A 79 -11.35 -2.13 -6.30
N ASN A 80 -12.48 -2.80 -6.49
CA ASN A 80 -13.38 -3.33 -5.45
C ASN A 80 -13.36 -4.87 -5.39
N VAL A 81 -12.18 -5.44 -5.49
CA VAL A 81 -11.99 -6.89 -5.57
C VAL A 81 -10.98 -7.37 -4.52
N ASP A 82 -10.94 -8.68 -4.31
CA ASP A 82 -9.92 -9.31 -3.47
C ASP A 82 -8.51 -9.01 -4.02
N PRO A 83 -7.48 -8.90 -3.17
CA PRO A 83 -6.13 -8.53 -3.60
C PRO A 83 -5.52 -9.42 -4.68
N GLU A 84 -5.82 -10.72 -4.69
CA GLU A 84 -5.34 -11.65 -5.72
C GLU A 84 -5.99 -11.35 -7.09
N ILE A 85 -7.26 -10.97 -7.10
CA ILE A 85 -7.98 -10.56 -8.30
C ILE A 85 -7.50 -9.18 -8.75
N GLU A 86 -7.25 -8.26 -7.81
CA GLU A 86 -6.62 -6.95 -8.10
C GLU A 86 -5.29 -7.16 -8.83
N ASP A 87 -4.46 -8.11 -8.36
CA ASP A 87 -3.20 -8.46 -9.01
C ASP A 87 -3.42 -9.00 -10.43
N LYS A 88 -4.39 -9.91 -10.63
CA LYS A 88 -4.74 -10.45 -11.96
C LYS A 88 -5.23 -9.38 -12.94
N ILE A 89 -6.10 -8.48 -12.50
CA ILE A 89 -6.62 -7.36 -13.32
C ILE A 89 -5.48 -6.45 -13.75
N LEU A 90 -4.58 -6.10 -12.83
CA LEU A 90 -3.50 -5.17 -13.11
C LEU A 90 -2.39 -5.81 -13.95
N THR A 91 -2.19 -7.12 -13.90
CA THR A 91 -1.21 -7.81 -14.75
C THR A 91 -1.78 -8.30 -16.08
N SER A 92 -3.10 -8.25 -16.30
CA SER A 92 -3.70 -8.69 -17.55
C SER A 92 -3.54 -7.69 -18.69
N SER A 93 -3.50 -6.38 -18.40
CA SER A 93 -3.38 -5.34 -19.44
C SER A 93 -2.52 -4.17 -18.97
N PHE A 94 -1.55 -3.77 -19.81
CA PHE A 94 -0.66 -2.65 -19.52
C PHE A 94 -1.43 -1.34 -19.42
N ILE A 95 -2.40 -1.08 -20.29
CA ILE A 95 -3.27 0.12 -20.23
C ILE A 95 -4.02 0.19 -18.92
N ILE A 96 -4.61 -0.93 -18.47
CA ILE A 96 -5.35 -0.98 -17.21
C ILE A 96 -4.43 -0.64 -16.05
N HIS A 97 -3.24 -1.22 -16.00
CA HIS A 97 -2.27 -0.92 -14.93
C HIS A 97 -1.76 0.53 -14.99
N GLN A 98 -1.50 1.04 -16.19
CA GLN A 98 -1.03 2.41 -16.40
C GLN A 98 -2.07 3.45 -16.01
N THR A 99 -3.34 3.14 -16.20
CA THR A 99 -4.47 4.03 -15.96
C THR A 99 -4.96 3.92 -14.51
N PHE A 100 -5.33 2.72 -14.07
CA PHE A 100 -5.95 2.45 -12.78
C PHE A 100 -4.90 2.26 -11.67
N ARG A 101 -4.18 3.34 -11.40
CA ARG A 101 -3.11 3.41 -10.41
C ARG A 101 -3.64 3.47 -8.98
N ARG A 102 -2.75 3.23 -8.01
CA ARG A 102 -3.08 3.35 -6.57
C ARG A 102 -3.14 4.81 -6.17
N GLY A 103 -4.35 5.34 -6.08
CA GLY A 103 -4.62 6.75 -5.84
C GLY A 103 -4.95 7.46 -7.15
N LEU A 104 -6.10 7.12 -7.75
CA LEU A 104 -6.63 7.78 -8.93
C LEU A 104 -7.83 8.61 -8.52
N SER A 105 -7.81 9.90 -8.83
CA SER A 105 -8.95 10.79 -8.59
C SER A 105 -9.19 11.71 -9.77
N ILE A 106 -10.46 11.97 -10.06
CA ILE A 106 -10.95 12.89 -11.08
C ILE A 106 -11.74 13.99 -10.38
N ILE A 107 -11.71 15.20 -10.92
CA ILE A 107 -12.56 16.30 -10.48
C ILE A 107 -13.57 16.63 -11.58
N GLY A 108 -14.84 16.74 -11.20
CA GLY A 108 -15.90 17.36 -12.00
C GLY A 108 -15.98 18.85 -11.66
N PHE A 109 -15.59 19.71 -12.59
CA PHE A 109 -15.59 21.16 -12.42
C PHE A 109 -15.97 21.86 -13.72
N GLN A 110 -16.92 22.81 -13.67
CA GLN A 110 -17.37 23.56 -14.85
C GLN A 110 -17.76 22.66 -16.05
N ASN A 111 -18.49 21.57 -15.79
CA ASN A 111 -18.89 20.55 -16.79
C ASN A 111 -17.72 19.82 -17.47
N GLN A 112 -16.52 19.89 -16.89
CA GLN A 112 -15.34 19.16 -17.34
C GLN A 112 -14.93 18.13 -16.28
N TYR A 113 -14.44 17.00 -16.76
CA TYR A 113 -13.81 15.98 -15.91
C TYR A 113 -12.33 15.98 -16.23
N VAL A 114 -11.51 16.29 -15.25
CA VAL A 114 -10.05 16.33 -15.39
C VAL A 114 -9.38 15.51 -14.31
N LEU A 115 -8.18 15.03 -14.60
CA LEU A 115 -7.42 14.24 -13.65
C LEU A 115 -6.97 15.13 -12.49
N LEU A 116 -7.43 14.81 -11.28
CA LEU A 116 -7.08 15.55 -10.08
C LEU A 116 -5.77 15.02 -9.47
N ARG A 117 -5.60 13.70 -9.54
CA ARG A 117 -4.48 12.96 -8.97
C ARG A 117 -4.20 11.69 -9.76
N LYS A 118 -2.90 11.41 -9.97
CA LYS A 118 -2.41 10.14 -10.48
C LYS A 118 -1.32 9.59 -9.58
N GLY A 119 -1.64 8.55 -8.81
CA GLY A 119 -0.70 7.87 -7.94
C GLY A 119 0.28 6.97 -8.70
N MET A 120 1.02 6.14 -7.96
CA MET A 120 1.92 5.16 -8.58
C MET A 120 1.18 3.91 -9.05
N MET A 121 1.73 3.30 -10.10
CA MET A 121 1.32 1.96 -10.51
C MET A 121 1.54 0.98 -9.35
N LYS A 122 0.69 -0.04 -9.25
CA LYS A 122 0.93 -1.14 -8.30
C LYS A 122 2.23 -1.85 -8.65
N PHE A 123 3.05 -2.15 -7.64
CA PHE A 123 4.24 -2.96 -7.82
C PHE A 123 4.28 -4.10 -6.81
N PHE A 124 4.94 -5.18 -7.19
CA PHE A 124 4.81 -6.49 -6.54
C PHE A 124 6.07 -6.89 -5.79
N ASP A 125 5.92 -7.85 -4.87
CA ASP A 125 7.08 -8.46 -4.24
C ASP A 125 7.90 -9.20 -5.32
N ILE A 126 9.21 -8.98 -5.38
CA ILE A 126 10.06 -9.64 -6.37
C ILE A 126 10.08 -11.15 -6.14
N LYS A 127 9.60 -11.89 -7.14
CA LYS A 127 9.67 -13.35 -7.21
C LYS A 127 10.71 -13.72 -8.25
N ILE A 128 11.85 -14.21 -7.77
CA ILE A 128 12.89 -14.78 -8.63
C ILE A 128 12.41 -16.18 -9.02
N ILE A 129 11.65 -16.25 -10.11
CA ILE A 129 11.18 -17.49 -10.72
C ILE A 129 12.14 -17.80 -11.85
N ASP A 130 12.56 -19.05 -11.90
CA ASP A 130 13.33 -19.58 -13.03
C ASP A 130 12.46 -19.48 -14.30
N GLN A 131 12.86 -18.63 -15.24
CA GLN A 131 12.03 -18.29 -16.40
C GLN A 131 11.76 -19.49 -17.30
N GLU A 132 12.69 -20.45 -17.34
CA GLU A 132 12.49 -21.67 -18.12
C GLU A 132 11.31 -22.47 -17.59
N LYS A 133 11.10 -22.47 -16.26
CA LYS A 133 9.93 -23.07 -15.62
C LYS A 133 8.66 -22.25 -15.84
N ALA A 134 8.77 -20.92 -15.89
CA ALA A 134 7.64 -20.02 -16.16
C ALA A 134 7.11 -20.15 -17.60
N LYS A 135 7.97 -20.49 -18.57
CA LYS A 135 7.56 -20.78 -19.96
C LYS A 135 6.87 -22.14 -20.10
N SER A 136 7.21 -23.11 -19.25
CA SER A 136 6.72 -24.49 -19.34
C SER A 136 5.49 -24.81 -18.47
N GLN A 137 5.18 -24.00 -17.45
CA GLN A 137 4.03 -24.21 -16.56
C GLN A 137 2.92 -23.18 -16.84
N GLU A 138 1.69 -23.68 -16.92
CA GLU A 138 0.40 -23.00 -17.13
C GLU A 138 0.46 -21.47 -17.24
N LYS A 139 0.10 -20.93 -18.41
CA LYS A 139 -0.06 -19.48 -18.70
C LYS A 139 -0.94 -18.71 -17.69
N ASN A 140 -1.59 -19.40 -16.75
CA ASN A 140 -2.52 -18.85 -15.77
C ASN A 140 -1.96 -18.73 -14.34
N ASP A 141 -0.69 -19.09 -14.06
CA ASP A 141 -0.11 -18.79 -12.73
C ASP A 141 0.11 -17.28 -12.58
N LEU A 142 -0.57 -16.69 -11.59
CA LEU A 142 -0.43 -15.28 -11.22
C LEU A 142 1.03 -14.88 -10.94
N ASN A 143 1.84 -15.80 -10.41
CA ASN A 143 3.25 -15.50 -10.16
C ASN A 143 4.04 -15.29 -11.45
N ASN A 144 3.73 -16.07 -12.49
CA ASN A 144 4.33 -15.93 -13.81
C ASN A 144 3.86 -14.63 -14.47
N LEU A 145 2.57 -14.27 -14.37
CA LEU A 145 2.05 -12.99 -14.86
C LEU A 145 2.71 -11.79 -14.19
N ILE A 146 2.85 -11.81 -12.86
CA ILE A 146 3.55 -10.77 -12.09
C ILE A 146 5.02 -10.68 -12.52
N SER A 147 5.70 -11.82 -12.66
CA SER A 147 7.11 -11.87 -13.05
C SER A 147 7.30 -11.32 -14.47
N PHE A 148 6.48 -11.78 -15.42
CA PHE A 148 6.46 -11.28 -16.79
C PHE A 148 6.26 -9.76 -16.80
N TYR A 149 5.21 -9.25 -16.16
CA TYR A 149 4.95 -7.82 -16.08
C TYR A 149 6.14 -7.05 -15.49
N THR A 150 6.72 -7.58 -14.40
CA THR A 150 7.82 -6.90 -13.69
C THR A 150 9.07 -6.80 -14.56
N PHE A 151 9.39 -7.84 -15.34
CA PHE A 151 10.68 -7.97 -15.99
C PHE A 151 10.67 -7.88 -17.53
N GLU A 152 9.53 -7.92 -18.20
CA GLU A 152 9.45 -7.93 -19.68
C GLU A 152 10.21 -6.74 -20.29
N ARG A 153 9.93 -5.51 -19.83
CA ARG A 153 10.60 -4.30 -20.33
C ARG A 153 12.09 -4.29 -20.02
N ILE A 154 12.48 -4.86 -18.87
CA ILE A 154 13.89 -4.99 -18.46
C ILE A 154 14.62 -5.94 -19.40
N TYR A 155 14.01 -7.09 -19.72
CA TYR A 155 14.58 -8.05 -20.66
C TYR A 155 14.73 -7.48 -22.06
N LYS A 156 13.75 -6.72 -22.54
CA LYS A 156 13.85 -6.03 -23.85
C LYS A 156 15.05 -5.09 -23.90
N GLU A 157 15.34 -4.33 -22.85
CA GLU A 157 16.56 -3.49 -22.83
C GLU A 157 17.84 -4.34 -22.85
N LEU A 158 17.92 -5.38 -22.01
CA LEU A 158 19.10 -6.26 -21.92
C LEU A 158 19.34 -7.07 -23.22
N GLU A 159 18.28 -7.55 -23.88
CA GLU A 159 18.37 -8.26 -25.17
C GLU A 159 18.87 -7.35 -26.30
N ASN A 160 18.60 -6.05 -26.21
CA ASN A 160 19.12 -5.04 -27.12
C ASN A 160 20.56 -4.60 -26.78
N GLY A 161 21.24 -5.30 -25.88
CA GLY A 161 22.63 -5.03 -25.49
C GLY A 161 22.80 -3.77 -24.63
N LYS A 162 21.72 -3.22 -24.08
CA LYS A 162 21.76 -2.07 -23.18
C LYS A 162 21.88 -2.50 -21.73
N SER A 163 22.29 -1.57 -20.86
CA SER A 163 22.36 -1.83 -19.44
C SER A 163 21.09 -1.42 -18.71
N VAL A 164 20.86 -2.01 -17.54
CA VAL A 164 19.78 -1.64 -16.62
C VAL A 164 20.39 -1.35 -15.27
N LYS A 165 20.02 -0.21 -14.69
CA LYS A 165 20.40 0.18 -13.34
C LYS A 165 19.29 -0.20 -12.35
N ILE A 166 19.66 -0.91 -11.29
CA ILE A 166 18.81 -1.25 -10.16
C ILE A 166 19.14 -0.28 -9.03
N GLN A 167 18.21 0.61 -8.71
CA GLN A 167 18.34 1.54 -7.61
C GLN A 167 17.53 1.06 -6.41
N VAL A 168 18.19 0.90 -5.27
CA VAL A 168 17.61 0.38 -4.03
C VAL A 168 17.27 1.54 -3.10
N GLN A 169 15.97 1.74 -2.85
CA GLN A 169 15.48 2.79 -1.96
C GLN A 169 14.86 2.19 -0.70
N GLU A 170 14.96 2.92 0.42
CA GLU A 170 14.24 2.60 1.66
C GLU A 170 12.74 2.43 1.35
N LYS A 171 12.17 1.32 1.80
CA LYS A 171 10.72 1.18 1.83
C LYS A 171 10.19 1.75 3.15
N ALA A 172 9.89 3.04 3.16
CA ALA A 172 9.21 3.67 4.28
C ALA A 172 7.88 2.94 4.58
N ASN A 173 7.54 2.88 5.87
CA ASN A 173 6.44 2.10 6.43
C ASN A 173 5.46 3.04 7.15
N GLY A 174 4.94 3.99 6.38
CA GLY A 174 3.89 4.92 6.80
C GLY A 174 2.57 4.65 6.08
N GLU A 175 1.76 5.70 6.02
CA GLU A 175 0.57 5.77 5.20
C GLU A 175 0.85 6.51 3.90
N ASN A 176 0.32 5.98 2.79
CA ASN A 176 0.56 6.58 1.49
C ASN A 176 0.01 8.02 1.43
N ALA A 177 0.88 8.96 1.06
CA ALA A 177 0.59 10.37 0.92
C ALA A 177 0.83 10.81 -0.53
N GLN A 178 -0.12 11.55 -1.08
CA GLN A 178 -0.04 12.06 -2.45
C GLN A 178 -0.44 13.52 -2.49
N ILE A 179 0.35 14.34 -3.19
CA ILE A 179 0.19 15.79 -3.19
C ILE A 179 0.32 16.32 -4.62
N SER A 180 -0.70 17.02 -5.09
CA SER A 180 -0.68 17.77 -6.33
C SER A 180 -1.29 19.15 -6.13
N TYR A 181 -1.34 19.94 -7.19
CA TYR A 181 -1.93 21.27 -7.17
C TYR A 181 -2.97 21.41 -8.27
N TYR A 182 -4.15 21.92 -7.95
CA TYR A 182 -5.20 22.17 -8.93
C TYR A 182 -5.31 23.67 -9.19
N GLN A 183 -4.64 24.10 -10.26
CA GLN A 183 -4.50 25.52 -10.63
C GLN A 183 -5.85 26.25 -10.80
N PRO A 184 -6.89 25.67 -11.45
CA PRO A 184 -8.15 26.41 -11.68
C PRO A 184 -8.84 26.94 -10.42
N LEU A 185 -8.65 26.27 -9.27
CA LEU A 185 -9.18 26.70 -7.97
C LEU A 185 -8.09 27.28 -7.05
N ASN A 186 -6.84 27.33 -7.52
CA ASN A 186 -5.68 27.71 -6.70
C ASN A 186 -5.57 26.86 -5.41
N MET A 187 -5.89 25.57 -5.47
CA MET A 187 -5.95 24.67 -4.29
C MET A 187 -4.95 23.52 -4.34
N TRP A 188 -4.49 23.10 -3.17
CA TRP A 188 -3.78 21.84 -3.01
C TRP A 188 -4.74 20.67 -3.10
N VAL A 189 -4.26 19.62 -3.76
CA VAL A 189 -4.88 18.31 -3.78
C VAL A 189 -4.07 17.45 -2.81
N ILE A 190 -4.62 17.20 -1.63
CA ILE A 190 -3.96 16.38 -0.60
C ILE A 190 -4.68 15.07 -0.47
N CYS A 191 -3.95 13.96 -0.50
CA CYS A 191 -4.60 12.66 -0.55
C CYS A 191 -3.89 11.61 0.29
N SER A 192 -4.72 10.74 0.89
CA SER A 192 -4.30 9.41 1.33
C SER A 192 -4.42 8.43 0.14
N LYS A 193 -4.15 7.14 0.35
CA LYS A 193 -4.28 6.11 -0.70
C LYS A 193 -5.60 6.15 -1.49
N ASN A 194 -6.74 6.36 -0.83
CA ASN A 194 -8.07 6.21 -1.44
C ASN A 194 -8.99 7.41 -1.27
N THR A 195 -8.48 8.53 -0.77
CA THR A 195 -9.29 9.70 -0.44
C THR A 195 -8.54 10.96 -0.82
N ALA A 196 -9.19 11.81 -1.62
CA ALA A 196 -8.69 13.12 -2.00
C ALA A 196 -9.45 14.24 -1.29
N ILE A 197 -8.74 15.31 -0.92
CA ILE A 197 -9.33 16.56 -0.44
C ILE A 197 -8.71 17.75 -1.17
N LEU A 198 -9.48 18.82 -1.30
CA LEU A 198 -9.09 20.10 -1.89
C LEU A 198 -9.01 21.14 -0.78
N CYS A 199 -7.85 21.78 -0.63
CA CYS A 199 -7.65 22.81 0.40
C CYS A 199 -6.58 23.81 -0.04
N ASN A 200 -6.79 25.09 0.22
CA ASN A 200 -5.77 26.12 0.06
C ASN A 200 -4.96 26.33 1.35
N GLY A 201 -5.57 26.08 2.51
CA GLY A 201 -4.93 26.14 3.83
C GLY A 201 -5.60 25.27 4.88
N ILE A 202 -5.16 25.42 6.13
CA ILE A 202 -5.66 24.64 7.28
C ILE A 202 -7.16 24.88 7.52
N ASP A 203 -7.64 26.11 7.28
CA ASP A 203 -9.04 26.48 7.52
C ASP A 203 -10.03 25.71 6.62
N ASP A 204 -9.61 25.34 5.41
CA ASP A 204 -10.45 24.57 4.47
C ASP A 204 -10.64 23.12 4.95
N LEU A 205 -9.80 22.62 5.85
CA LEU A 205 -9.91 21.25 6.36
C LEU A 205 -11.21 21.01 7.14
N LYS A 206 -11.88 22.08 7.62
CA LYS A 206 -13.18 22.01 8.30
C LYS A 206 -14.33 21.53 7.39
N ILE A 207 -14.15 21.61 6.07
CA ILE A 207 -15.09 21.08 5.07
C ILE A 207 -15.20 19.55 5.23
N TYR A 208 -14.15 18.90 5.73
CA TYR A 208 -13.98 17.45 5.75
C TYR A 208 -14.12 16.88 7.17
N SER A 209 -15.31 16.95 7.76
CA SER A 209 -15.53 16.47 9.13
C SER A 209 -15.65 14.94 9.27
N GLU A 210 -15.91 14.22 8.18
CA GLU A 210 -16.11 12.77 8.21
C GLU A 210 -14.81 12.00 8.51
N GLN A 211 -14.93 10.90 9.26
CA GLN A 211 -13.81 10.05 9.66
C GLN A 211 -12.95 9.56 8.48
N LYS A 212 -13.55 9.34 7.30
CA LYS A 212 -12.84 8.86 6.11
C LYS A 212 -11.72 9.80 5.63
N TYR A 213 -11.85 11.11 5.89
CA TYR A 213 -10.84 12.11 5.51
C TYR A 213 -9.74 12.29 6.55
N HIS A 214 -9.86 11.67 7.73
CA HIS A 214 -8.99 11.94 8.87
C HIS A 214 -7.49 11.82 8.52
N LEU A 215 -7.12 10.78 7.77
CA LEU A 215 -5.73 10.59 7.34
C LEU A 215 -5.28 11.66 6.34
N ALA A 216 -6.10 12.01 5.34
CA ALA A 216 -5.79 13.06 4.37
C ALA A 216 -5.64 14.43 5.06
N ILE A 217 -6.44 14.71 6.09
CA ILE A 217 -6.32 15.91 6.95
C ILE A 217 -4.99 15.93 7.69
N GLN A 218 -4.54 14.81 8.26
CA GLN A 218 -3.24 14.77 8.95
C GLN A 218 -2.09 14.99 7.97
N ILE A 219 -2.18 14.39 6.77
CA ILE A 219 -1.21 14.63 5.69
C ILE A 219 -1.21 16.12 5.31
N ALA A 220 -2.38 16.75 5.17
CA ALA A 220 -2.50 18.18 4.82
C ALA A 220 -1.88 19.08 5.89
N LYS A 221 -2.14 18.82 7.17
CA LYS A 221 -1.53 19.56 8.28
C LYS A 221 0.00 19.47 8.23
N GLN A 222 0.54 18.28 8.03
CA GLN A 222 1.97 18.08 7.93
C GLN A 222 2.56 18.74 6.67
N TRP A 223 1.86 18.68 5.54
CA TRP A 223 2.25 19.38 4.32
C TRP A 223 2.32 20.90 4.53
N PHE A 224 1.25 21.51 5.05
CA PHE A 224 1.22 22.96 5.29
C PHE A 224 2.32 23.41 6.24
N LYS A 225 2.56 22.67 7.33
CA LYS A 225 3.70 22.91 8.22
C LYS A 225 5.05 22.93 7.48
N MET A 226 5.21 22.11 6.44
CA MET A 226 6.45 22.03 5.65
C MET A 226 6.56 23.14 4.60
N ILE A 227 5.46 23.53 3.94
CA ILE A 227 5.52 24.43 2.78
C ILE A 227 5.20 25.90 3.07
N GLU A 228 4.53 26.22 4.18
CA GLU A 228 4.10 27.59 4.49
C GLU A 228 5.28 28.57 4.61
N GLN A 229 6.43 28.08 5.08
CA GLN A 229 7.66 28.85 5.20
C GLN A 229 8.59 28.71 3.98
N ASN A 230 8.19 27.98 2.94
CA ASN A 230 9.05 27.75 1.80
C ASN A 230 9.02 28.97 0.85
N PRO A 231 10.17 29.66 0.63
CA PRO A 231 10.19 30.86 -0.20
C PRO A 231 9.85 30.61 -1.68
N LYS A 232 9.84 29.33 -2.11
CA LYS A 232 9.54 28.92 -3.49
C LYS A 232 8.13 28.35 -3.65
N LEU A 233 7.20 28.68 -2.76
CA LEU A 233 5.83 28.13 -2.78
C LEU A 233 5.13 28.26 -4.14
N ILE A 234 5.31 29.39 -4.84
CA ILE A 234 4.71 29.62 -6.16
C ILE A 234 5.28 28.63 -7.20
N GLU A 235 6.59 28.40 -7.19
CA GLU A 235 7.23 27.43 -8.10
C GLU A 235 6.76 26.00 -7.80
N ILE A 236 6.63 25.64 -6.52
CA ILE A 236 6.11 24.31 -6.11
C ILE A 236 4.70 24.12 -6.67
N LYS A 237 3.82 25.11 -6.52
CA LYS A 237 2.45 25.07 -7.07
C LYS A 237 2.44 24.86 -8.58
N GLN A 238 3.31 25.56 -9.32
CA GLN A 238 3.42 25.44 -10.77
C GLN A 238 3.92 24.05 -11.20
N GLU A 239 4.95 23.53 -10.53
CA GLU A 239 5.49 22.19 -10.86
C GLU A 239 4.49 21.06 -10.54
N LEU A 240 3.67 21.23 -9.50
CA LEU A 240 2.67 20.25 -9.09
C LEU A 240 1.31 20.41 -9.76
N ALA A 241 1.16 21.39 -10.65
CA ALA A 241 -0.08 21.61 -11.41
C ALA A 241 -0.45 20.40 -12.31
N ASN A 242 0.58 19.72 -12.86
CA ASN A 242 0.43 18.61 -13.80
C ASN A 242 1.10 17.31 -13.30
N SER A 243 1.38 17.24 -12.00
CA SER A 243 2.07 16.10 -11.42
C SER A 243 1.65 15.88 -9.97
N THR A 244 1.86 14.66 -9.49
CA THR A 244 1.57 14.25 -8.12
C THR A 244 2.88 13.80 -7.47
N LEU A 245 3.26 14.44 -6.36
CA LEU A 245 4.28 13.92 -5.45
C LEU A 245 3.75 12.69 -4.74
N ILE A 246 4.63 11.69 -4.58
CA ILE A 246 4.32 10.43 -3.92
C ILE A 246 5.26 10.28 -2.73
N GLY A 247 4.66 10.07 -1.57
CA GLY A 247 5.38 9.90 -0.32
C GLY A 247 4.67 8.97 0.67
N GLU A 248 5.27 8.87 1.84
CA GLU A 248 4.72 8.20 3.02
C GLU A 248 4.59 9.22 4.16
N TYR A 249 3.45 9.21 4.83
CA TYR A 249 3.20 9.88 6.09
C TYR A 249 3.58 8.97 7.24
N CYS A 250 4.68 9.30 7.91
CA CYS A 250 5.33 8.43 8.90
C CYS A 250 5.23 9.02 10.32
N GLY A 251 5.38 8.14 11.32
CA GLY A 251 5.57 8.50 12.73
C GLY A 251 4.36 9.00 13.49
N HIS A 252 3.18 9.08 12.87
CA HIS A 252 1.97 9.41 13.61
C HIS A 252 1.53 8.21 14.46
N PRO A 253 1.41 8.32 15.80
CA PRO A 253 1.15 7.17 16.68
C PRO A 253 -0.12 6.38 16.33
N LYS A 254 -1.17 7.06 15.85
CA LYS A 254 -2.44 6.40 15.45
C LYS A 254 -2.41 5.75 14.05
N PHE A 255 -1.34 5.93 13.29
CA PHE A 255 -1.18 5.39 11.92
C PHE A 255 0.18 4.72 11.73
N GLN A 256 0.86 4.41 12.83
CA GLN A 256 2.17 3.79 12.78
C GLN A 256 2.02 2.30 12.53
N HIS A 257 2.83 1.78 11.62
CA HIS A 257 2.79 0.37 11.25
C HIS A 257 3.74 -0.45 12.14
N LEU A 258 4.81 -1.01 11.56
CA LEU A 258 5.76 -1.90 12.24
C LEU A 258 7.15 -1.28 12.37
N VAL A 259 7.40 -0.14 11.73
CA VAL A 259 8.65 0.62 11.87
C VAL A 259 8.39 1.79 12.82
N LYS A 260 9.30 2.00 13.77
CA LYS A 260 9.26 3.16 14.69
C LYS A 260 9.92 4.36 14.05
N TYR A 261 9.28 5.51 14.20
CA TYR A 261 9.77 6.79 13.72
C TYR A 261 9.70 7.79 14.87
N ASP A 262 10.75 8.58 15.05
CA ASP A 262 10.85 9.51 16.17
C ASP A 262 10.02 10.77 15.98
N ASN A 263 9.67 11.08 14.73
CA ASN A 263 8.97 12.31 14.36
C ASN A 263 7.87 12.04 13.33
N ILE A 264 6.85 12.90 13.34
CA ILE A 264 5.83 12.94 12.29
C ILE A 264 6.37 13.73 11.10
N TYR A 265 6.41 13.12 9.92
CA TYR A 265 6.86 13.78 8.70
C TYR A 265 6.30 13.13 7.43
N LEU A 266 6.47 13.82 6.31
CA LEU A 266 6.25 13.29 4.96
C LEU A 266 7.60 12.97 4.32
N LYS A 267 7.80 11.71 3.92
CA LYS A 267 8.98 11.27 3.13
C LYS A 267 8.56 11.03 1.68
N PHE A 268 9.08 11.84 0.76
CA PHE A 268 8.82 11.67 -0.66
C PHE A 268 9.81 10.72 -1.32
N PHE A 269 9.36 10.02 -2.35
CA PHE A 269 10.20 9.06 -3.06
C PHE A 269 9.99 9.07 -4.57
N SER A 270 8.94 9.72 -5.07
CA SER A 270 8.68 9.78 -6.50
C SER A 270 7.74 10.92 -6.89
N ARG A 271 7.73 11.27 -8.18
CA ARG A 271 6.73 12.13 -8.81
C ARG A 271 6.09 11.40 -9.99
N VAL A 272 4.80 11.63 -10.19
CA VAL A 272 4.04 11.06 -11.31
C VAL A 272 3.36 12.19 -12.09
N LYS A 273 3.71 12.34 -13.37
CA LYS A 273 3.01 13.25 -14.29
C LYS A 273 1.62 12.71 -14.62
N HIS A 274 0.61 13.58 -14.59
CA HIS A 274 -0.79 13.21 -14.85
C HIS A 274 -0.97 12.60 -16.25
N ASN A 275 -0.35 13.20 -17.25
CA ASN A 275 -0.46 12.80 -18.65
C ASN A 275 0.68 11.85 -19.09
N SER A 276 1.29 11.11 -18.14
CA SER A 276 2.36 10.16 -18.45
C SER A 276 1.89 8.71 -18.40
N LEU A 277 2.43 7.93 -19.32
CA LEU A 277 2.32 6.47 -19.39
C LEU A 277 3.40 5.77 -18.55
N TYR A 278 4.42 6.50 -18.09
CA TYR A 278 5.52 5.92 -17.32
C TYR A 278 5.12 5.63 -15.87
N THR A 279 5.75 4.63 -15.28
CA THR A 279 5.57 4.21 -13.87
C THR A 279 5.67 5.39 -12.92
N CYS A 280 6.71 6.18 -13.10
CA CYS A 280 6.95 7.46 -12.47
C CYS A 280 7.89 8.29 -13.35
N GLU A 281 8.15 9.53 -12.96
CA GLU A 281 9.17 10.34 -13.58
C GLU A 281 10.60 9.77 -13.34
N PHE A 282 11.54 10.22 -14.17
CA PHE A 282 12.97 9.98 -14.02
C PHE A 282 13.42 10.24 -12.57
N GLN A 283 14.17 9.30 -12.01
CA GLN A 283 14.54 9.35 -10.59
C GLN A 283 15.40 10.57 -10.26
N ASN A 284 16.28 10.97 -11.18
CA ASN A 284 17.10 12.17 -11.02
C ASN A 284 16.25 13.44 -11.02
N GLU A 285 15.25 13.56 -11.90
CA GLU A 285 14.34 14.72 -11.93
C GLU A 285 13.55 14.82 -10.62
N SER A 286 13.00 13.69 -10.12
CA SER A 286 12.29 13.67 -8.84
C SER A 286 13.20 14.09 -7.68
N ARG A 287 14.45 13.60 -7.63
CA ARG A 287 15.42 13.97 -6.59
C ARG A 287 15.84 15.43 -6.64
N GLN A 288 16.11 15.93 -7.84
CA GLN A 288 16.46 17.34 -8.05
C GLN A 288 15.34 18.25 -7.56
N LEU A 289 14.08 17.90 -7.83
CA LEU A 289 12.92 18.61 -7.29
C LEU A 289 12.91 18.59 -5.76
N PHE A 290 13.05 17.41 -5.15
CA PHE A 290 13.04 17.31 -3.69
C PHE A 290 14.17 18.13 -3.05
N GLN A 291 15.37 18.09 -3.63
CA GLN A 291 16.50 18.90 -3.18
C GLN A 291 16.25 20.40 -3.38
N LYS A 292 15.74 20.81 -4.56
CA LYS A 292 15.43 22.20 -4.92
C LYS A 292 14.49 22.87 -3.91
N TYR A 293 13.55 22.08 -3.37
CA TYR A 293 12.53 22.53 -2.43
C TYR A 293 12.74 22.05 -0.99
N GLN A 294 13.87 21.41 -0.70
CA GLN A 294 14.20 20.87 0.63
C GLN A 294 13.11 19.94 1.20
N LEU A 295 12.49 19.14 0.33
CA LEU A 295 11.48 18.16 0.73
C LEU A 295 12.19 16.91 1.28
N PRO A 296 11.79 16.38 2.44
CA PRO A 296 12.38 15.16 2.98
C PRO A 296 12.14 13.97 2.05
N THR A 297 13.18 13.17 1.82
CA THR A 297 13.11 12.00 0.92
C THR A 297 13.41 10.71 1.63
N VAL A 298 12.99 9.59 1.04
CA VAL A 298 13.50 8.26 1.41
C VAL A 298 14.99 8.15 1.06
N ALA A 299 15.74 7.34 1.81
CA ALA A 299 17.15 7.12 1.53
C ALA A 299 17.36 6.25 0.28
N CYS A 300 18.30 6.64 -0.58
CA CYS A 300 18.86 5.76 -1.61
C CYS A 300 20.07 5.05 -1.02
N ARG A 301 20.04 3.71 -0.99
CA ARG A 301 21.04 2.91 -0.29
C ARG A 301 22.14 2.40 -1.22
N LEU A 302 21.76 1.99 -2.43
CA LEU A 302 22.65 1.30 -3.35
C LEU A 302 22.17 1.47 -4.79
N GLU A 303 23.13 1.45 -5.72
CA GLU A 303 22.90 1.34 -7.15
C GLU A 303 23.72 0.17 -7.69
N VAL A 304 23.08 -0.68 -8.51
CA VAL A 304 23.71 -1.84 -9.14
C VAL A 304 23.44 -1.75 -10.63
N GLN A 305 24.45 -1.93 -11.47
CA GLN A 305 24.30 -1.97 -12.92
C GLN A 305 24.37 -3.42 -13.40
N VAL A 306 23.47 -3.78 -14.32
CA VAL A 306 23.41 -5.12 -14.91
C VAL A 306 23.29 -4.99 -16.43
N ASP A 307 23.94 -5.90 -17.15
CA ASP A 307 24.12 -5.87 -18.61
C ASP A 307 23.61 -7.14 -19.30
N SER A 308 23.18 -8.13 -18.53
CA SER A 308 22.62 -9.38 -19.02
C SER A 308 21.54 -9.91 -18.09
N LYS A 309 20.70 -10.81 -18.59
CA LYS A 309 19.65 -11.46 -17.78
C LYS A 309 20.24 -12.27 -16.63
N GLU A 310 21.34 -12.97 -16.88
CA GLU A 310 22.03 -13.76 -15.86
C GLU A 310 22.57 -12.87 -14.73
N ASN A 311 23.25 -11.78 -15.10
CA ASN A 311 23.73 -10.78 -14.15
C ASN A 311 22.57 -10.19 -13.32
N LEU A 312 21.48 -9.78 -13.96
CA LEU A 312 20.26 -9.32 -13.29
C LEU A 312 19.76 -10.32 -12.23
N PHE A 313 19.66 -11.60 -12.57
CA PHE A 313 19.19 -12.62 -11.63
C PHE A 313 20.16 -12.85 -10.47
N ASN A 314 21.45 -12.86 -10.74
CA ASN A 314 22.48 -13.03 -9.70
C ASN A 314 22.45 -11.85 -8.72
N GLU A 315 22.37 -10.61 -9.22
CA GLU A 315 22.28 -9.42 -8.38
C GLU A 315 20.96 -9.36 -7.59
N LEU A 316 19.83 -9.74 -8.20
CA LEU A 316 18.57 -9.82 -7.46
C LEU A 316 18.60 -10.87 -6.36
N LYS A 317 19.27 -12.01 -6.55
CA LYS A 317 19.46 -13.02 -5.50
C LYS A 317 20.30 -12.46 -4.35
N LYS A 318 21.42 -11.79 -4.66
CA LYS A 318 22.28 -11.13 -3.67
C LYS A 318 21.50 -10.08 -2.87
N LEU A 319 20.84 -9.14 -3.55
CA LEU A 319 20.00 -8.11 -2.93
C LEU A 319 18.92 -8.70 -2.05
N LYS A 320 18.23 -9.74 -2.55
CA LYS A 320 17.20 -10.45 -1.79
C LYS A 320 17.76 -11.02 -0.51
N GLU A 321 18.89 -11.74 -0.52
CA GLU A 321 19.44 -12.33 0.71
C GLU A 321 19.95 -11.26 1.67
N ILE A 322 20.59 -10.19 1.18
CA ILE A 322 21.03 -9.05 2.01
C ILE A 322 19.84 -8.41 2.73
N ILE A 323 18.80 -8.00 2.01
CA ILE A 323 17.65 -7.28 2.59
C ILE A 323 16.83 -8.20 3.49
N LYS A 324 16.62 -9.45 3.08
CA LYS A 324 15.77 -10.41 3.77
C LYS A 324 16.24 -10.71 5.19
N MET A 325 17.56 -10.72 5.42
CA MET A 325 18.17 -11.12 6.71
C MET A 325 18.37 -9.96 7.70
N LYS A 326 18.26 -8.71 7.26
CA LYS A 326 18.34 -7.54 8.13
C LYS A 326 17.14 -7.41 9.05
N SER A 327 17.33 -6.74 10.18
CA SER A 327 16.25 -6.47 11.13
C SER A 327 15.31 -5.35 10.66
N ILE A 328 14.16 -5.20 11.33
CA ILE A 328 13.28 -4.04 11.12
C ILE A 328 13.97 -2.73 11.51
N GLU A 329 14.80 -2.74 12.56
CA GLU A 329 15.54 -1.56 13.01
C GLU A 329 16.59 -1.12 11.97
N GLU A 330 17.25 -2.07 11.31
CA GLU A 330 18.29 -1.79 10.31
C GLU A 330 17.71 -1.39 8.94
N GLU A 331 16.69 -2.10 8.45
CA GLU A 331 16.22 -1.97 7.06
C GLU A 331 14.76 -1.50 6.95
N GLY A 332 14.04 -1.39 8.07
CA GLY A 332 12.62 -1.03 8.12
C GLY A 332 11.73 -2.17 7.62
N GLU A 333 10.76 -1.83 6.76
CA GLU A 333 9.97 -2.85 6.05
C GLU A 333 10.80 -3.62 5.01
N GLY A 334 11.85 -2.97 4.47
CA GLY A 334 12.70 -3.50 3.42
C GLY A 334 13.08 -2.42 2.40
N ALA A 335 13.04 -2.77 1.12
CA ALA A 335 13.45 -1.89 0.03
C ALA A 335 12.49 -1.92 -1.16
N VAL A 336 12.43 -0.80 -1.87
CA VAL A 336 11.84 -0.68 -3.21
C VAL A 336 12.97 -0.67 -4.23
N LEU A 337 12.85 -1.52 -5.25
CA LEU A 337 13.81 -1.61 -6.35
C LEU A 337 13.25 -0.89 -7.56
N TYR A 338 13.96 0.15 -8.01
CA TYR A 338 13.69 0.83 -9.26
C TYR A 338 14.58 0.24 -10.34
N PHE A 339 13.98 -0.26 -11.42
CA PHE A 339 14.71 -0.72 -12.60
C PHE A 339 14.69 0.40 -13.64
N LEU A 340 15.86 0.94 -13.94
CA LEU A 340 16.06 2.13 -14.75
C LEU A 340 16.86 1.76 -16.00
N ASN A 341 16.51 2.32 -17.16
CA ASN A 341 17.37 2.23 -18.35
C ASN A 341 18.51 3.27 -18.29
N ASP A 342 19.33 3.33 -19.34
CA ASP A 342 20.46 4.25 -19.46
C ASP A 342 20.04 5.74 -19.45
N GLN A 343 18.77 6.04 -19.71
CA GLN A 343 18.19 7.39 -19.62
C GLN A 343 17.53 7.68 -18.26
N ASP A 344 17.75 6.84 -17.24
CA ASP A 344 17.11 6.92 -15.92
C ASP A 344 15.57 6.77 -15.93
N GLN A 345 15.00 6.27 -17.02
CA GLN A 345 13.57 6.02 -17.12
C GLN A 345 13.20 4.79 -16.31
N CYS A 346 12.20 4.90 -15.45
CA CYS A 346 11.70 3.76 -14.69
C CYS A 346 10.95 2.76 -15.59
N LEU A 347 11.59 1.62 -15.85
CA LEU A 347 11.03 0.50 -16.61
C LEU A 347 9.97 -0.23 -15.79
N SER A 348 10.29 -0.49 -14.52
CA SER A 348 9.45 -1.25 -13.59
C SER A 348 9.87 -1.02 -12.14
N LEU A 349 9.05 -1.51 -11.22
CA LEU A 349 9.28 -1.46 -9.79
C LEU A 349 9.08 -2.82 -9.15
N GLY A 350 9.93 -3.11 -8.19
CA GLY A 350 9.80 -4.26 -7.31
C GLY A 350 9.90 -3.87 -5.85
N LYS A 351 9.54 -4.78 -4.96
CA LYS A 351 9.85 -4.62 -3.54
C LYS A 351 10.39 -5.91 -2.94
N LEU A 352 11.30 -5.72 -1.99
CA LEU A 352 11.85 -6.74 -1.12
C LEU A 352 11.50 -6.35 0.31
N LYS A 353 11.12 -7.32 1.13
CA LYS A 353 10.80 -7.08 2.54
C LYS A 353 11.65 -7.97 3.42
N THR A 354 12.05 -7.46 4.57
CA THR A 354 12.74 -8.25 5.60
C THR A 354 11.84 -9.40 6.05
N ILE A 355 12.43 -10.52 6.48
CA ILE A 355 11.61 -11.62 7.00
C ILE A 355 10.97 -11.22 8.33
N GLU A 356 11.72 -10.51 9.18
CA GLU A 356 11.23 -10.04 10.47
C GLU A 356 9.95 -9.21 10.32
N TYR A 357 9.93 -8.25 9.39
CA TYR A 357 8.71 -7.50 9.08
C TYR A 357 7.55 -8.41 8.65
N LYS A 358 7.81 -9.38 7.77
CA LYS A 358 6.76 -10.31 7.30
C LYS A 358 6.18 -11.13 8.46
N ILE A 359 7.01 -11.60 9.38
CA ILE A 359 6.56 -12.33 10.56
C ILE A 359 5.72 -11.43 11.46
N HIS A 360 6.22 -10.26 11.84
CA HIS A 360 5.47 -9.35 12.72
C HIS A 360 4.14 -8.93 12.11
N ARG A 361 4.12 -8.66 10.80
CA ARG A 361 2.87 -8.41 10.08
C ARG A 361 1.91 -9.59 10.15
N GLN A 362 2.39 -10.82 9.91
CA GLN A 362 1.54 -12.01 10.03
C GLN A 362 0.99 -12.21 11.44
N ILE A 363 1.80 -11.97 12.48
CA ILE A 363 1.36 -12.04 13.88
C ILE A 363 0.25 -11.02 14.12
N ARG A 364 0.44 -9.76 13.69
CA ARG A 364 -0.54 -8.68 13.84
C ARG A 364 -1.87 -9.02 13.15
N GLU A 365 -1.83 -9.46 11.90
CA GLU A 365 -3.05 -9.82 11.16
C GLU A 365 -3.73 -11.08 11.74
N SER A 366 -2.97 -12.08 12.18
CA SER A 366 -3.55 -13.26 12.86
C SER A 366 -4.26 -12.88 14.16
N LEU A 367 -3.68 -11.95 14.92
CA LEU A 367 -4.28 -11.46 16.16
C LEU A 367 -5.58 -10.71 15.89
N LYS A 368 -5.59 -9.85 14.88
CA LYS A 368 -6.81 -9.17 14.39
C LYS A 368 -7.92 -10.16 14.02
N ASP A 369 -7.57 -11.19 13.25
CA ASP A 369 -8.49 -12.26 12.85
C ASP A 369 -9.03 -13.02 14.07
N CYS A 370 -8.18 -13.32 15.05
CA CYS A 370 -8.58 -13.96 16.30
C CYS A 370 -9.68 -13.17 17.02
N ILE A 371 -9.51 -11.85 17.10
CA ILE A 371 -10.44 -10.93 17.77
C ILE A 371 -11.75 -10.82 17.00
N HIS A 372 -11.69 -10.68 15.68
CA HIS A 372 -12.87 -10.51 14.82
C HIS A 372 -13.73 -11.77 14.72
N GLN A 373 -13.12 -12.95 14.56
CA GLN A 373 -13.85 -14.15 14.22
C GLN A 373 -14.45 -14.90 15.44
N LYS A 374 -14.40 -14.29 16.65
CA LYS A 374 -14.50 -15.04 17.92
C LYS A 374 -13.64 -16.30 17.85
N GLY A 375 -12.47 -16.18 17.22
CA GLY A 375 -11.68 -17.30 16.76
C GLY A 375 -11.22 -18.14 17.93
N ASN A 376 -11.16 -19.46 17.75
CA ASN A 376 -10.48 -20.33 18.71
C ASN A 376 -8.98 -19.97 18.65
N PRO A 377 -8.39 -19.40 19.72
CA PRO A 377 -6.99 -18.94 19.70
C PRO A 377 -6.01 -20.06 19.34
N VAL A 378 -6.35 -21.31 19.68
CA VAL A 378 -5.56 -22.49 19.32
C VAL A 378 -5.52 -22.68 17.80
N LYS A 379 -6.66 -22.54 17.12
CA LYS A 379 -6.72 -22.64 15.64
C LYS A 379 -5.97 -21.50 14.97
N THR A 380 -6.12 -20.28 15.47
CA THR A 380 -5.35 -19.12 14.95
C THR A 380 -3.86 -19.34 15.13
N TYR A 381 -3.43 -19.79 16.32
CA TYR A 381 -2.03 -20.08 16.61
C TYR A 381 -1.47 -21.20 15.72
N GLN A 382 -2.20 -22.29 15.51
CA GLN A 382 -1.80 -23.36 14.60
C GLN A 382 -1.61 -22.87 13.16
N ALA A 383 -2.54 -22.05 12.65
CA ALA A 383 -2.42 -21.46 11.31
C ALA A 383 -1.23 -20.50 11.19
N LEU A 384 -0.97 -19.71 12.23
CA LEU A 384 0.21 -18.85 12.32
C LEU A 384 1.50 -19.67 12.40
N GLN A 385 1.53 -20.74 13.19
CA GLN A 385 2.68 -21.64 13.31
C GLN A 385 3.04 -22.23 11.95
N GLN A 386 2.05 -22.74 11.21
CA GLN A 386 2.25 -23.25 9.85
C GLN A 386 2.75 -22.15 8.90
N SER A 387 2.26 -20.91 9.03
CA SER A 387 2.67 -19.79 8.18
C SER A 387 4.11 -19.34 8.47
N VAL A 388 4.49 -19.25 9.74
CA VAL A 388 5.85 -18.87 10.17
C VAL A 388 6.86 -19.98 9.87
N GLN A 389 6.45 -21.25 9.94
CA GLN A 389 7.31 -22.39 9.57
C GLN A 389 7.78 -22.32 8.10
N LYS A 390 7.06 -21.63 7.21
CA LYS A 390 7.46 -21.41 5.81
C LYS A 390 8.68 -20.50 5.68
N PHE A 391 9.06 -19.73 6.70
CA PHE A 391 10.26 -18.90 6.70
C PHE A 391 11.50 -19.71 7.12
N THR A 392 11.93 -20.61 6.22
CA THR A 392 13.04 -21.55 6.46
C THR A 392 14.39 -20.87 6.69
N SER A 393 14.58 -19.67 6.16
CA SER A 393 15.82 -18.89 6.23
C SER A 393 16.10 -18.23 7.58
N ILE A 394 15.16 -18.26 8.52
CA ILE A 394 15.41 -17.78 9.88
C ILE A 394 15.94 -18.95 10.72
N GLU A 395 16.98 -18.69 11.48
CA GLU A 395 17.49 -19.57 12.54
C GLU A 395 16.35 -20.12 13.40
N GLN A 396 16.40 -21.42 13.69
CA GLN A 396 15.35 -22.11 14.44
C GLN A 396 15.10 -21.47 15.81
N GLY A 397 16.15 -20.94 16.47
CA GLY A 397 16.05 -20.22 17.74
C GLY A 397 15.18 -18.96 17.64
N LYS A 398 15.50 -18.05 16.73
CA LYS A 398 14.71 -16.83 16.48
C LYS A 398 13.27 -17.16 16.05
N ARG A 399 13.08 -18.20 15.23
CA ARG A 399 11.73 -18.65 14.85
C ARG A 399 10.90 -19.09 16.06
N LYS A 400 11.49 -19.87 16.98
CA LYS A 400 10.85 -20.25 18.25
C LYS A 400 10.48 -19.04 19.09
N GLN A 401 11.35 -18.03 19.16
CA GLN A 401 11.07 -16.78 19.88
C GLN A 401 9.86 -16.02 19.32
N TYR A 402 9.76 -15.86 17.99
CA TYR A 402 8.60 -15.22 17.36
C TYR A 402 7.29 -15.98 17.61
N LEU A 403 7.34 -17.32 17.53
CA LEU A 403 6.18 -18.16 17.82
C LEU A 403 5.76 -18.07 19.28
N GLN A 404 6.72 -18.09 20.21
CA GLN A 404 6.45 -17.93 21.63
C GLN A 404 5.83 -16.57 21.93
N PHE A 405 6.37 -15.50 21.35
CA PHE A 405 5.80 -14.15 21.46
C PHE A 405 4.35 -14.11 20.96
N ALA A 406 4.07 -14.69 19.78
CA ALA A 406 2.72 -14.74 19.24
C ALA A 406 1.77 -15.59 20.10
N ALA A 407 2.23 -16.71 20.64
CA ALA A 407 1.45 -17.55 21.55
C ALA A 407 1.03 -16.77 22.81
N ASN A 408 2.00 -16.10 23.44
CA ASN A 408 1.76 -15.28 24.62
C ASN A 408 0.75 -14.16 24.32
N LEU A 409 0.91 -13.48 23.19
CA LEU A 409 0.05 -12.38 22.77
C LEU A 409 -1.40 -12.83 22.50
N LEU A 410 -1.58 -13.95 21.80
CA LEU A 410 -2.91 -14.54 21.55
C LEU A 410 -3.57 -15.03 22.84
N GLN A 411 -2.81 -15.65 23.73
CA GLN A 411 -3.31 -16.11 25.03
C GLN A 411 -3.77 -14.94 25.89
N GLU A 412 -3.01 -13.85 25.92
CA GLU A 412 -3.34 -12.66 26.70
C GLU A 412 -4.59 -11.94 26.18
N ALA A 413 -4.72 -11.82 24.85
CA ALA A 413 -5.93 -11.31 24.21
C ALA A 413 -7.15 -12.20 24.52
N SER A 414 -6.98 -13.53 24.47
CA SER A 414 -8.04 -14.47 24.80
C SER A 414 -8.47 -14.38 26.27
N ASN A 415 -7.52 -14.28 27.19
CA ASN A 415 -7.81 -14.18 28.63
C ASN A 415 -8.54 -12.87 28.93
N PHE A 416 -8.09 -11.77 28.32
CA PHE A 416 -8.74 -10.47 28.44
C PHE A 416 -10.21 -10.55 27.99
N LEU A 417 -10.48 -11.13 26.81
CA LEU A 417 -11.83 -11.24 26.27
C LEU A 417 -12.74 -12.16 27.10
N LYS A 418 -12.22 -13.26 27.68
CA LYS A 418 -12.99 -14.16 28.56
C LYS A 418 -13.45 -13.48 29.85
N GLY A 419 -12.70 -12.48 30.33
CA GLY A 419 -13.03 -11.74 31.55
C GLY A 419 -14.12 -10.67 31.36
N GLN A 420 -14.62 -10.44 30.14
CA GLN A 420 -15.61 -9.40 29.84
C GLN A 420 -17.03 -10.02 29.79
N GLN A 421 -18.00 -9.41 30.48
CA GLN A 421 -19.40 -9.86 30.46
C GLN A 421 -20.11 -9.45 29.14
N ASP A 422 -21.06 -10.28 28.70
CA ASP A 422 -21.51 -10.42 27.29
C ASP A 422 -22.11 -9.18 26.59
N ILE A 423 -22.52 -8.13 27.32
CA ILE A 423 -23.27 -7.01 26.71
C ILE A 423 -22.35 -6.08 25.87
N ASN A 424 -21.05 -5.98 26.20
CA ASN A 424 -20.12 -5.06 25.53
C ASN A 424 -19.00 -5.74 24.73
N ILE A 425 -19.02 -7.07 24.59
CA ILE A 425 -17.89 -7.81 24.00
C ILE A 425 -17.55 -7.36 22.57
N LYS A 426 -18.56 -7.00 21.76
CA LYS A 426 -18.33 -6.49 20.39
C LYS A 426 -17.59 -5.15 20.37
N GLN A 427 -17.97 -4.22 21.25
CA GLN A 427 -17.33 -2.91 21.36
C GLN A 427 -15.89 -3.07 21.86
N ILE A 428 -15.69 -3.94 22.87
CA ILE A 428 -14.35 -4.24 23.40
C ILE A 428 -13.48 -4.89 22.32
N GLN A 429 -14.01 -5.84 21.56
CA GLN A 429 -13.30 -6.45 20.43
C GLN A 429 -12.90 -5.40 19.38
N GLN A 430 -13.81 -4.47 19.03
CA GLN A 430 -13.51 -3.40 18.10
C GLN A 430 -12.41 -2.47 18.63
N ARG A 431 -12.45 -2.11 19.91
CA ARG A 431 -11.43 -1.30 20.57
C ARG A 431 -10.07 -2.01 20.59
N LEU A 432 -10.06 -3.29 20.96
CA LEU A 432 -8.85 -4.11 20.97
C LEU A 432 -8.25 -4.25 19.57
N PHE A 433 -9.08 -4.47 18.56
CA PHE A 433 -8.62 -4.50 17.17
C PHE A 433 -7.99 -3.17 16.75
N ASN A 434 -8.66 -2.06 17.04
CA ASN A 434 -8.14 -0.73 16.74
C ASN A 434 -6.82 -0.47 17.49
N LEU A 435 -6.71 -0.94 18.73
CA LEU A 435 -5.49 -0.84 19.54
C LEU A 435 -4.34 -1.62 18.90
N ILE A 436 -4.57 -2.85 18.45
CA ILE A 436 -3.55 -3.67 17.80
C ILE A 436 -3.14 -3.09 16.45
N ASP A 437 -4.08 -2.52 15.71
CA ASP A 437 -3.78 -1.90 14.43
C ASP A 437 -2.84 -0.69 14.59
N LYS A 438 -3.06 0.10 15.65
CA LYS A 438 -2.37 1.37 15.89
C LYS A 438 -1.10 1.26 16.75
N SER A 439 -1.10 0.33 17.71
CA SER A 439 -0.11 0.27 18.80
C SER A 439 0.56 -1.09 18.93
N TYR A 440 0.66 -1.84 17.82
CA TYR A 440 1.31 -3.17 17.83
C TYR A 440 2.73 -3.14 18.41
N LEU A 441 3.52 -2.10 18.10
CA LEU A 441 4.88 -1.98 18.60
C LEU A 441 4.92 -1.72 20.10
N ASP A 442 4.04 -0.86 20.62
CA ASP A 442 3.94 -0.60 22.06
C ASP A 442 3.55 -1.89 22.81
N ILE A 443 2.64 -2.68 22.22
CA ILE A 443 2.27 -4.00 22.78
C ILE A 443 3.48 -4.94 22.78
N LYS A 444 4.25 -5.00 21.68
CA LYS A 444 5.48 -5.81 21.58
C LYS A 444 6.47 -5.41 22.68
N GLU A 445 6.75 -4.11 22.82
CA GLU A 445 7.70 -3.56 23.79
C GLU A 445 7.27 -3.85 25.24
N ARG A 446 6.00 -3.59 25.59
CA ARG A 446 5.46 -3.91 26.92
C ARG A 446 5.51 -5.39 27.23
N MET A 447 5.20 -6.25 26.26
CA MET A 447 5.26 -7.71 26.42
C MET A 447 6.69 -8.20 26.64
N GLN A 448 7.67 -7.61 25.96
CA GLN A 448 9.09 -7.95 26.15
C GLN A 448 9.62 -7.46 27.51
N ASN A 449 9.12 -6.34 28.02
CA ASN A 449 9.54 -5.73 29.27
C ASN A 449 8.76 -6.20 30.51
N LYS A 450 7.75 -7.07 30.34
CA LYS A 450 6.73 -7.39 31.36
C LYS A 450 7.27 -7.98 32.68
N GLY A 451 8.53 -8.39 32.78
CA GLY A 451 9.09 -8.95 34.02
C GLY A 451 8.22 -10.08 34.58
N LYS A 452 8.15 -10.22 35.91
CA LYS A 452 7.26 -11.18 36.61
C LYS A 452 5.87 -10.61 36.99
N GLN A 453 5.56 -9.36 36.66
CA GLN A 453 4.31 -8.74 37.11
C GLN A 453 3.13 -9.23 36.25
N GLU A 454 2.08 -9.74 36.91
CA GLU A 454 0.88 -10.32 36.28
C GLU A 454 -0.08 -9.30 35.66
N ILE A 455 0.39 -8.14 35.20
CA ILE A 455 -0.54 -7.13 34.66
C ILE A 455 -0.87 -7.43 33.20
N ASN A 456 -2.17 -7.49 32.86
CA ASN A 456 -2.63 -7.66 31.49
C ASN A 456 -2.39 -6.37 30.68
N VAL A 457 -1.52 -6.44 29.66
CA VAL A 457 -1.09 -5.34 28.79
C VAL A 457 -2.28 -4.72 28.06
N PHE A 458 -3.22 -5.53 27.58
CA PHE A 458 -4.41 -5.02 26.89
C PHE A 458 -5.35 -4.25 27.82
N LYS A 459 -5.49 -4.70 29.07
CA LYS A 459 -6.27 -3.99 30.08
C LYS A 459 -5.67 -2.60 30.35
N GLN A 460 -4.37 -2.53 30.62
CA GLN A 460 -3.68 -1.25 30.87
C GLN A 460 -3.81 -0.28 29.69
N MET A 461 -3.66 -0.77 28.46
CA MET A 461 -3.71 0.09 27.28
C MET A 461 -5.12 0.60 26.99
N LEU A 462 -6.16 -0.20 27.24
CA LEU A 462 -7.54 0.24 27.08
C LEU A 462 -7.95 1.26 28.15
N GLU A 463 -7.50 1.08 29.40
CA GLU A 463 -7.70 2.06 30.48
C GLU A 463 -6.96 3.38 30.19
N GLN A 464 -5.79 3.33 29.54
CA GLN A 464 -5.07 4.53 29.11
C GLN A 464 -5.77 5.27 27.96
N ASP A 465 -6.33 4.55 26.98
CA ASP A 465 -7.04 5.15 25.84
C ASP A 465 -8.33 5.86 26.26
N GLU A 466 -9.01 5.38 27.32
CA GLU A 466 -10.19 6.05 27.89
C GLU A 466 -9.88 7.40 28.52
N ASN A 467 -8.67 7.59 29.03
CA ASN A 467 -8.26 8.86 29.63
C ASN A 467 -7.80 9.91 28.61
N ILE A 468 -7.69 9.54 27.32
CA ILE A 468 -7.19 10.40 26.24
C ILE A 468 -8.33 10.90 25.32
N GLN A 469 -9.47 10.22 25.31
CA GLN A 469 -10.68 10.63 24.58
C GLN A 469 -11.50 11.58 25.44
#